data_AF-A0A9X1NDE4-F1
#
_entry.id   AF-A0A9X1NDE4-F1
#
_cell.length_a   1.000
_cell.length_b   1.000
_cell.length_c   1.000
_cell.angle_alpha   90.00
_cell.angle_beta   90.00
_cell.angle_gamma   90.00
#
_symmetry.space_group_name_H-M   'P 1'
#
loop_
_entity.id
_entity.type
_entity.pdbx_description
1 polymer ?
#
loop_
_entity_poly.entity_id
_entity_poly.type
_entity_poly.pdbx_seq_one_letter_code
_entity_poly.pdbx_strand_id
1 'polypeptide(L)'
;MVFTVLQERGGLTVEDLAEALSLTAPEAVQLTKTLEKRGYLRRTPGPRGARHPLYVVNSKAQQYMRAAGYVQVRQEARLVERLGEDGVAELRTRLTQLIRAQTGDDVPPLRPTW
;
A
#
# COMPACT_ATOMS: atom_id res chain seq x y z
N MET A 1 0.14 0.93 0.81
CA MET A 1 -0.85 0.00 1.40
C MET A 1 -2.24 0.22 0.81
N VAL A 2 -2.93 1.34 1.11
CA VAL A 2 -4.29 1.62 0.60
C VAL A 2 -4.48 1.36 -0.90
N PHE A 3 -3.61 1.92 -1.75
CA PHE A 3 -3.79 1.76 -3.21
C PHE A 3 -3.51 0.33 -3.71
N THR A 4 -2.60 -0.40 -3.07
CA THR A 4 -2.28 -1.80 -3.40
C THR A 4 -3.46 -2.70 -3.06
N VAL A 5 -3.98 -2.59 -1.83
CA VAL A 5 -5.12 -3.40 -1.36
C VAL A 5 -6.38 -3.10 -2.20
N LEU A 6 -6.61 -1.82 -2.55
CA LEU A 6 -7.71 -1.43 -3.42
C LEU A 6 -7.54 -1.92 -4.88
N GLN A 7 -6.31 -2.09 -5.38
CA GLN A 7 -6.08 -2.65 -6.71
C GLN A 7 -6.32 -4.15 -6.75
N GLU A 8 -5.79 -4.90 -5.77
CA GLU A 8 -5.93 -6.36 -5.70
C GLU A 8 -7.40 -6.79 -5.60
N ARG A 9 -8.22 -5.99 -4.91
CA ARG A 9 -9.63 -6.31 -4.64
C ARG A 9 -10.62 -5.59 -5.56
N GLY A 10 -10.15 -4.75 -6.49
CA GLY A 10 -11.00 -4.03 -7.45
C GLY A 10 -11.89 -2.93 -6.86
N GLY A 11 -11.90 -2.76 -5.55
CA GLY A 11 -12.63 -1.74 -4.80
C GLY A 11 -13.01 -2.24 -3.41
N LEU A 12 -13.10 -1.35 -2.42
CA LEU A 12 -13.40 -1.71 -1.03
C LEU A 12 -14.45 -0.79 -0.42
N THR A 13 -15.26 -1.34 0.49
CA THR A 13 -16.10 -0.53 1.37
C THR A 13 -15.25 0.12 2.48
N VAL A 14 -15.83 1.04 3.24
CA VAL A 14 -15.13 1.65 4.38
C VAL A 14 -14.85 0.59 5.45
N GLU A 15 -15.78 -0.34 5.65
CA GLU A 15 -15.64 -1.45 6.59
C GLU A 15 -14.47 -2.35 6.19
N ASP A 16 -14.40 -2.78 4.93
CA ASP A 16 -13.30 -3.63 4.44
C ASP A 16 -11.95 -2.89 4.52
N LEU A 17 -11.96 -1.57 4.34
CA LEU A 17 -10.76 -0.74 4.40
C LEU A 17 -10.29 -0.50 5.84
N ALA A 18 -11.20 -0.44 6.80
CA ALA A 18 -10.89 -0.42 8.22
C ALA A 18 -10.23 -1.73 8.64
N GLU A 19 -10.80 -2.87 8.22
CA GLU A 19 -10.26 -4.20 8.50
C GLU A 19 -8.88 -4.40 7.86
N ALA A 20 -8.75 -4.15 6.55
CA ALA A 20 -7.51 -4.41 5.81
C ALA A 20 -6.33 -3.51 6.23
N LEU A 21 -6.60 -2.39 6.91
CA LEU A 21 -5.59 -1.45 7.36
C LEU A 21 -5.45 -1.41 8.89
N SER A 22 -6.20 -2.26 9.61
CA SER A 22 -6.33 -2.24 11.08
C SER A 22 -6.62 -0.84 11.62
N LEU A 23 -7.46 -0.08 10.91
CA LEU A 23 -7.90 1.27 11.28
C LEU A 23 -9.26 1.20 11.97
N THR A 24 -9.53 2.19 12.82
CA THR A 24 -10.88 2.40 13.32
C THR A 24 -11.81 2.90 12.20
N ALA A 25 -13.11 2.68 12.34
CA ALA A 25 -14.09 3.15 11.35
C ALA A 25 -13.99 4.67 11.07
N PRO A 26 -13.84 5.56 12.07
CA PRO A 26 -13.66 7.00 11.82
C PRO A 26 -12.38 7.33 11.03
N GLU A 27 -11.28 6.62 11.30
CA GLU A 27 -10.01 6.81 10.58
C GLU A 27 -10.13 6.38 9.11
N ALA A 28 -10.79 5.25 8.84
CA ALA A 28 -11.06 4.79 7.48
C ALA A 28 -11.97 5.77 6.70
N VAL A 29 -12.98 6.34 7.36
CA VAL A 29 -13.82 7.41 6.76
C VAL A 29 -12.98 8.65 6.43
N GLN A 30 -12.12 9.08 7.35
CA GLN A 30 -11.31 10.27 7.13
C GLN A 30 -10.29 10.07 6.01
N LEU A 31 -9.69 8.88 5.94
CA LEU A 31 -8.75 8.48 4.91
C LEU A 31 -9.40 8.46 3.52
N THR A 32 -10.56 7.81 3.38
CA THR A 32 -11.30 7.75 2.11
C THR A 32 -11.68 9.15 1.62
N LYS A 33 -12.22 10.01 2.48
CA LYS A 33 -12.51 11.43 2.17
C LYS A 33 -11.27 12.19 1.69
N THR A 34 -10.15 12.02 2.38
CA THR A 34 -8.90 12.71 2.04
C THR A 34 -8.37 12.27 0.67
N LEU A 35 -8.44 10.98 0.36
CA LEU A 35 -7.97 10.43 -0.90
C LEU A 35 -8.92 10.74 -2.06
N GLU A 36 -10.23 10.76 -1.83
CA GLU A 36 -11.23 11.21 -2.80
C GLU A 36 -11.03 12.70 -3.13
N LYS A 37 -10.87 13.56 -2.11
CA LYS A 37 -10.60 15.00 -2.30
C LYS A 37 -9.34 15.26 -3.14
N ARG A 38 -8.32 14.40 -3.02
CA ARG A 38 -7.07 14.50 -3.79
C ARG A 38 -7.19 13.90 -5.21
N GLY A 39 -8.34 13.31 -5.55
CA GLY A 39 -8.64 12.70 -6.85
C GLY A 39 -8.06 11.30 -7.03
N TYR A 40 -7.67 10.66 -5.93
CA TYR A 40 -7.05 9.33 -5.95
C TYR A 40 -8.06 8.19 -5.91
N LEU A 41 -9.23 8.42 -5.30
CA LEU A 41 -10.33 7.47 -5.24
C LEU A 41 -11.55 8.02 -5.96
N ARG A 42 -12.38 7.10 -6.46
CA ARG A 42 -13.73 7.37 -6.94
C ARG A 42 -14.73 6.51 -6.19
N ARG A 43 -15.82 7.11 -5.77
CA ARG A 43 -16.97 6.43 -5.17
C ARG A 43 -17.88 5.82 -6.24
N THR A 44 -18.20 4.54 -6.13
CA THR A 44 -19.16 3.83 -6.99
C THR A 44 -20.24 3.15 -6.14
N PRO A 45 -21.46 2.93 -6.67
CA PRO A 45 -22.47 2.14 -5.98
C PRO A 45 -21.91 0.77 -5.60
N GLY A 46 -22.06 0.37 -4.33
CA GLY A 46 -21.62 -0.94 -3.87
C GLY A 46 -22.71 -2.01 -4.02
N PRO A 47 -22.35 -3.29 -3.82
CA PRO A 47 -23.27 -4.43 -3.97
C PRO A 47 -24.43 -4.41 -2.96
N ARG A 48 -24.25 -3.73 -1.81
CA ARG A 48 -25.30 -3.52 -0.80
C ARG A 48 -26.08 -2.20 -0.99
N GLY A 49 -25.92 -1.55 -2.14
CA GLY A 49 -26.62 -0.31 -2.50
C GLY A 49 -25.84 0.96 -2.17
N ALA A 50 -26.45 2.12 -2.46
CA ALA A 50 -25.79 3.43 -2.41
C ALA A 50 -25.31 3.86 -1.00
N ARG A 51 -25.82 3.24 0.07
CA ARG A 51 -25.41 3.49 1.46
C ARG A 51 -24.08 2.82 1.83
N HIS A 52 -23.64 1.83 1.05
CA HIS A 52 -22.36 1.14 1.22
C HIS A 52 -21.54 1.26 -0.06
N PRO A 53 -21.01 2.46 -0.36
CA PRO A 53 -20.27 2.69 -1.59
C PRO A 53 -18.96 1.92 -1.60
N LEU A 54 -18.57 1.48 -2.80
CA LEU A 54 -17.22 0.99 -3.05
C LEU A 54 -16.31 2.16 -3.43
N TYR A 55 -15.12 2.19 -2.87
CA TYR A 55 -14.05 3.10 -3.29
C TYR A 55 -13.11 2.37 -4.23
N VAL A 56 -12.86 2.95 -5.40
CA VAL A 56 -12.00 2.37 -6.43
C VAL A 56 -10.87 3.34 -6.76
N VAL A 57 -9.68 2.81 -7.04
CA VAL A 57 -8.49 3.59 -7.41
C VAL A 57 -8.72 4.26 -8.77
N ASN A 58 -8.47 5.56 -8.85
CA ASN A 58 -8.51 6.32 -10.11
C ASN A 58 -7.18 6.19 -10.89
N SER A 59 -7.19 6.46 -12.19
CA SER A 59 -6.00 6.51 -13.06
C SER A 59 -4.89 7.41 -12.53
N LYS A 60 -5.23 8.52 -11.84
CA LYS A 60 -4.26 9.39 -11.16
C LYS A 60 -3.49 8.67 -10.04
N ALA A 61 -4.16 7.84 -9.25
CA ALA A 61 -3.51 7.05 -8.21
C ALA A 61 -2.65 5.94 -8.81
N GLN A 62 -3.06 5.36 -9.95
CA GLN A 62 -2.22 4.40 -10.68
C GLN A 62 -0.93 5.06 -11.20
N GLN A 63 -1.00 6.29 -11.72
CA GLN A 63 0.19 7.04 -12.13
C GLN A 63 1.11 7.37 -10.96
N TYR A 64 0.54 7.78 -9.81
CA TYR A 64 1.31 8.04 -8.60
C TYR A 64 2.03 6.78 -8.10
N MET A 65 1.36 5.62 -8.11
CA MET A 65 1.98 4.34 -7.75
C MET A 65 3.11 3.95 -8.70
N ARG A 66 2.93 4.15 -10.01
CA ARG A 66 3.99 3.90 -11.00
C ARG A 66 5.19 4.82 -10.76
N ALA A 67 4.96 6.09 -10.43
CA ALA A 67 6.03 7.03 -10.10
C ALA A 67 6.76 6.65 -8.79
N ALA A 68 6.03 6.25 -7.75
CA ALA A 68 6.63 5.77 -6.50
C ALA A 68 7.44 4.48 -6.72
N GLY A 69 6.89 3.53 -7.49
CA GLY A 69 7.60 2.32 -7.90
C GLY A 69 8.87 2.63 -8.70
N TYR A 70 8.82 3.60 -9.62
CA TYR A 70 9.99 4.05 -10.37
C TYR A 70 11.11 4.60 -9.48
N VAL A 71 10.76 5.43 -8.48
CA VAL A 71 11.77 5.95 -7.56
C VAL A 71 12.34 4.84 -6.68
N GLN A 72 11.54 3.85 -6.30
CA GLN A 72 12.00 2.68 -5.55
C GLN A 72 12.96 1.80 -6.37
N VAL A 73 12.63 1.50 -7.62
CA VAL A 73 13.51 0.78 -8.55
C VAL A 73 14.83 1.51 -8.73
N ARG A 74 14.80 2.84 -8.84
CA ARG A 74 16.03 3.64 -8.96
C ARG A 74 16.91 3.60 -7.70
N GLN A 75 16.31 3.51 -6.51
CA GLN A 75 17.08 3.33 -5.28
C GLN A 75 17.68 1.93 -5.20
N GLU A 76 16.93 0.91 -5.58
CA GLU A 76 17.41 -0.49 -5.60
C GLU A 76 18.55 -0.66 -6.61
N ALA A 77 18.45 -0.04 -7.80
CA ALA A 77 19.53 -0.02 -8.78
C ALA A 77 20.83 0.60 -8.24
N ARG A 78 20.74 1.65 -7.42
CA ARG A 78 21.92 2.25 -6.76
C ARG A 78 22.54 1.33 -5.70
N LEU A 79 21.73 0.51 -5.03
CA LEU A 79 22.24 -0.48 -4.08
C LEU A 79 22.95 -1.61 -4.82
N VAL A 80 22.37 -2.10 -5.92
CA VAL A 80 23.01 -3.11 -6.78
C VAL A 80 24.30 -2.59 -7.39
N GLU A 81 24.33 -1.35 -7.86
CA GLU A 81 25.56 -0.73 -8.40
C GLU A 81 26.70 -0.70 -7.36
N ARG A 82 26.39 -0.50 -6.08
CA ARG A 82 27.38 -0.37 -5.00
C ARG A 82 27.77 -1.70 -4.36
N LEU A 83 26.85 -2.64 -4.26
CA LEU A 83 26.99 -3.87 -3.47
C LEU A 83 27.04 -5.14 -4.33
N GLY A 84 26.72 -5.03 -5.63
CA GLY A 84 26.43 -6.17 -6.48
C GLY A 84 25.10 -6.83 -6.11
N GLU A 85 24.61 -7.70 -6.99
CA GLU A 85 23.36 -8.44 -6.76
C GLU A 85 23.45 -9.34 -5.51
N ASP A 86 24.58 -10.03 -5.35
CA ASP A 86 24.83 -10.91 -4.21
C ASP A 86 24.86 -10.15 -2.87
N GLY A 87 25.51 -8.98 -2.84
CA GLY A 87 25.56 -8.14 -1.63
C GLY A 87 24.18 -7.59 -1.24
N VAL A 88 23.35 -7.24 -2.23
CA VAL A 88 21.96 -6.85 -1.98
C VAL A 88 21.13 -8.04 -1.48
N ALA A 89 21.32 -9.24 -2.02
CA ALA A 89 20.64 -10.45 -1.58
C ALA A 89 21.01 -10.84 -0.14
N GLU A 90 22.29 -10.73 0.22
CA GLU A 90 22.76 -10.95 1.59
C GLU A 90 22.14 -9.94 2.55
N LEU A 91 22.19 -8.64 2.21
CA LEU A 91 21.60 -7.58 3.02
C LEU A 91 20.10 -7.81 3.26
N ARG A 92 19.35 -8.16 2.20
CA ARG A 92 17.91 -8.50 2.30
C ARG A 92 17.68 -9.67 3.25
N THR A 93 18.51 -10.70 3.18
CA THR A 93 18.43 -11.87 4.05
C THR A 93 18.65 -11.50 5.52
N ARG A 94 19.70 -10.72 5.81
CA ARG A 94 20.03 -10.28 7.18
C ARG A 94 18.95 -9.38 7.78
N LEU A 95 18.46 -8.41 7.01
CA LEU A 95 17.38 -7.53 7.46
C LEU A 95 16.08 -8.33 7.72
N THR A 96 15.75 -9.29 6.87
CA THR A 96 14.59 -10.17 7.06
C THR A 96 14.70 -10.98 8.33
N GLN A 97 15.87 -11.56 8.62
CA GLN A 97 16.12 -12.28 9.87
C GLN A 97 15.93 -11.38 11.09
N LEU A 98 16.46 -10.14 11.03
CA LEU A 98 16.36 -9.19 12.13
C LEU A 98 14.92 -8.73 12.39
N ILE A 99 14.15 -8.47 11.33
CA ILE A 99 12.73 -8.13 11.43
C ILE A 99 11.95 -9.28 12.06
N ARG A 100 12.11 -10.52 11.55
CA ARG A 100 11.43 -11.70 12.10
C ARG A 100 11.79 -11.95 13.56
N ALA A 101 13.04 -11.71 13.94
CA ALA A 101 13.44 -11.81 15.35
C ALA A 101 12.74 -10.78 16.25
N GLN A 102 12.35 -9.62 15.72
CA GLN A 102 11.66 -8.56 16.47
C GLN A 102 10.13 -8.66 16.45
N THR A 103 9.54 -9.15 15.36
CA THR A 103 8.08 -9.20 15.18
C THR A 103 7.49 -10.61 15.20
N GLY A 104 8.32 -11.66 15.29
CA GLY A 104 7.88 -13.05 15.12
C GLY A 104 7.65 -13.40 13.64
N ASP A 105 6.89 -14.48 13.38
CA ASP A 105 6.55 -14.91 12.01
C ASP A 105 5.54 -13.97 11.32
N ASP A 106 4.84 -13.14 12.08
CA ASP A 106 3.95 -12.12 11.54
C ASP A 106 4.78 -10.89 11.16
N VAL A 107 5.38 -10.94 9.96
CA VAL A 107 6.14 -9.82 9.40
C VAL A 107 5.14 -8.71 9.06
N PRO A 108 5.11 -7.58 9.78
CA PRO A 108 4.24 -6.49 9.39
C PRO A 108 4.66 -6.00 8.00
N PRO A 109 3.72 -5.57 7.15
CA PRO A 109 4.03 -5.15 5.79
C PRO A 109 5.13 -4.09 5.82
N LEU A 110 6.32 -4.46 5.33
CA LEU A 110 7.50 -3.59 5.32
C LEU A 110 7.19 -2.38 4.45
N ARG A 111 7.12 -1.22 5.10
CA ARG A 111 6.75 0.04 4.45
C ARG A 111 8.01 0.71 3.90
N PRO A 112 8.03 1.12 2.63
CA PRO A 112 8.88 2.24 2.27
C PRO A 112 8.26 3.49 2.92
N THR A 113 8.95 4.05 3.92
CA THR A 113 8.63 5.38 4.47
C THR A 113 9.15 6.43 3.50
N TRP A 114 8.25 7.26 2.98
CA TRP A 114 8.56 8.47 2.22
C TRP A 114 8.13 9.66 3.07
#